data_AF-A0A2P8DSS4-F1
#
_entry.id   AF-A0A2P8DSS4-F1
#
_cell.length_a   1.000
_cell.length_b   1.000
_cell.length_c   1.000
_cell.angle_alpha   90.00
_cell.angle_beta   90.00
_cell.angle_gamma   90.00
#
_symmetry.space_group_name_H-M   'P 1'
#
loop_
_entity.id
_entity.type
_entity.pdbx_description
1 polymer ?
#
loop_
_entity_poly.entity_id
_entity_poly.type
_entity_poly.pdbx_seq_one_letter_code
_entity_poly.pdbx_strand_id
1 'polypeptide(L)' 'MPTVEEAQRLDVAPGVPLMMIKQTFYAGDLAVEAADIMIPADRYTLSYRMRVE' A
#
# COMPACT_ATOMS: atom_id res chain seq x y z
N MET A 1 -10.32 3.55 6.42
CA MET A 1 -10.31 2.60 7.55
C MET A 1 -10.46 1.20 7.00
N PRO A 2 -9.75 0.20 7.53
CA PRO A 2 -9.83 -1.16 7.02
C PRO A 2 -11.26 -1.71 7.12
N THR A 3 -11.65 -2.53 6.16
CA THR A 3 -12.81 -3.41 6.31
C THR A 3 -12.53 -4.48 7.37
N VAL A 4 -13.57 -5.18 7.83
CA VAL A 4 -13.40 -6.30 8.78
C VAL A 4 -12.50 -7.39 8.21
N GLU A 5 -12.66 -7.71 6.91
CA GLU A 5 -11.85 -8.72 6.23
C GLU A 5 -10.37 -8.29 6.15
N GLU A 6 -10.10 -7.04 5.74
CA GLU A 6 -8.74 -6.51 5.69
C GLU A 6 -8.08 -6.51 7.07
N ALA A 7 -8.83 -6.12 8.10
CA ALA A 7 -8.34 -6.10 9.47
C ALA A 7 -7.94 -7.51 9.96
N GLN A 8 -8.76 -8.52 9.65
CA GLN A 8 -8.47 -9.91 9.99
C GLN A 8 -7.29 -10.47 9.20
N ARG A 9 -7.24 -10.23 7.88
CA ARG A 9 -6.18 -10.74 7.00
C ARG A 9 -4.80 -10.15 7.32
N LEU A 10 -4.76 -8.91 7.78
CA LEU A 10 -3.53 -8.21 8.15
C LEU A 10 -3.22 -8.29 9.66
N ASP A 11 -4.06 -8.98 10.43
CA ASP A 11 -3.96 -9.10 11.88
C ASP A 11 -3.80 -7.73 12.56
N VAL A 12 -4.65 -6.76 12.20
CA VAL A 12 -4.62 -5.41 12.78
C VAL A 12 -5.83 -5.18 13.67
N ALA A 13 -5.61 -4.48 14.79
CA ALA A 13 -6.70 -4.12 15.69
C ALA A 13 -7.71 -3.20 14.98
N PRO A 14 -9.00 -3.26 15.34
CA PRO A 14 -10.00 -2.33 14.83
C PRO A 14 -9.57 -0.89 15.05
N GLY A 15 -9.68 -0.07 14.01
CA GLY A 15 -9.30 1.34 14.07
C GLY A 15 -7.84 1.63 13.69
N VAL A 16 -6.99 0.63 13.50
CA VAL A 16 -5.63 0.84 12.96
C VAL A 16 -5.75 1.26 11.48
N PRO A 17 -5.19 2.42 11.07
CA PRO A 17 -5.18 2.83 9.67
C PRO A 17 -4.32 1.90 8.80
N LEU A 18 -4.69 1.78 7.52
CA LEU A 18 -3.87 1.13 6.50
C LEU A 18 -3.36 2.19 5.51
N MET A 19 -2.10 2.07 5.11
CA MET A 19 -1.55 2.75 3.95
C MET A 19 -1.87 1.93 2.70
N MET A 20 -2.53 2.55 1.72
CA MET A 20 -2.86 1.95 0.43
C MET A 20 -1.94 2.53 -0.64
N ILE A 21 -1.18 1.67 -1.31
CA ILE A 21 -0.40 2.04 -2.49
C ILE A 21 -1.10 1.44 -3.70
N LYS A 22 -1.58 2.31 -4.60
CA LYS A 22 -2.06 1.91 -5.92
C LYS A 22 -0.90 1.98 -6.89
N GLN A 23 -0.50 0.86 -7.45
CA GLN A 23 0.66 0.76 -8.31
C GLN A 23 0.30 0.10 -9.63
N THR A 24 0.83 0.66 -10.72
CA THR A 24 0.85 0.05 -12.03
C THR A 24 2.29 0.12 -12.55
N PHE A 25 2.90 -1.03 -12.83
CA PHE A 25 4.20 -1.07 -13.51
C PHE A 25 4.03 -1.08 -15.03
N TYR A 26 4.95 -0.38 -15.71
CA TYR A 26 4.95 -0.25 -17.16
C TYR A 26 6.29 -0.72 -17.74
N ALA A 27 6.24 -1.42 -18.87
CA ALA A 27 7.38 -1.73 -19.72
C ALA A 27 7.26 -0.89 -21.01
N GLY A 28 7.88 0.29 -21.00
CA GLY A 28 7.57 1.34 -21.98
C GLY A 28 6.17 1.91 -21.71
N ASP A 29 5.31 1.95 -22.73
CA ASP A 29 3.92 2.40 -22.59
C ASP A 29 2.95 1.26 -22.24
N LEU A 30 3.43 0.01 -22.18
CA LEU A 30 2.61 -1.16 -21.87
C LEU A 30 2.52 -1.37 -20.36
N ALA A 31 1.32 -1.31 -19.80
CA ALA A 31 1.07 -1.76 -18.42
C ALA A 31 1.26 -3.28 -18.32
N VAL A 32 2.12 -3.71 -17.39
CA VAL A 32 2.48 -5.13 -17.21
C VAL A 32 2.05 -5.71 -15.87
N GLU A 33 1.80 -4.86 -14.88
CA GLU A 33 1.33 -5.25 -13.55
C GLU A 33 0.49 -4.12 -12.96
N ALA A 34 -0.54 -4.48 -12.19
CA ALA A 34 -1.32 -3.54 -11.41
C ALA A 34 -1.73 -4.18 -10.08
N ALA A 35 -1.52 -3.48 -8.98
CA ALA A 35 -1.88 -3.92 -7.65
C ALA A 35 -2.35 -2.78 -6.74
N ASP A 36 -3.29 -3.14 -5.86
CA ASP A 36 -3.63 -2.39 -4.66
C ASP A 36 -2.92 -3.05 -3.46
N ILE A 37 -1.91 -2.38 -2.90
CA ILE A 37 -1.06 -2.89 -1.83
C ILE A 37 -1.47 -2.24 -0.51
N MET A 38 -1.85 -3.06 0.47
CA MET A 38 -2.36 -2.62 1.78
C MET A 38 -1.37 -2.93 2.89
N ILE A 39 -0.96 -1.91 3.65
CA ILE A 39 0.10 -2.00 4.66
C ILE A 39 -0.38 -1.43 6.02
N PRO A 40 -0.23 -2.14 7.15
CA PRO A 40 -0.53 -1.61 8.49
C PRO A 40 0.31 -0.38 8.85
N ALA A 41 -0.35 0.75 9.12
CA ALA A 41 0.34 2.03 9.36
C ALA A 41 0.98 2.14 10.76
N ASP A 42 0.62 1.25 11.69
CA ASP A 42 1.21 1.15 13.02
C ASP A 42 2.55 0.39 13.05
N ARG A 43 2.88 -0.35 11.98
CA ARG A 43 4.05 -1.24 11.89
C ARG A 43 5.11 -0.78 10.89
N TYR A 44 4.70 -0.03 9.87
CA TYR A 44 5.56 0.32 8.73
C TYR A 44 5.56 1.82 8.45
N THR A 45 6.66 2.28 7.84
CA THR A 45 6.79 3.66 7.35
C THR A 45 7.18 3.63 5.88
N LEU A 46 6.51 4.44 5.05
CA LEU A 46 6.93 4.65 3.66
C LEU A 46 8.06 5.66 3.62
N SER A 47 9.24 5.21 3.24
CA SER A 47 10.40 6.07 3.01
C SER A 47 10.78 6.03 1.54
N TYR A 48 11.04 7.19 0.97
CA TYR A 48 11.43 7.33 -0.42
C TYR A 48 12.46 8.46 -0.55
N ARG A 49 13.30 8.39 -1.60
CA ARG A 49 14.26 9.43 -1.96
C ARG A 49 14.10 9.74 -3.45
N MET A 50 13.77 10.99 -3.81
CA MET A 50 13.96 11.48 -5.20
C MET A 50 15.15 12.42 -5.23
N ARG A 51 15.70 12.55 -6.43
CA ARG A 51 16.48 13.74 -6.79
C ARG A 51 15.55 14.95 -6.84
N VAL A 52 16.05 16.07 -6.33
CA VAL A 52 15.46 17.39 -6.54
C VAL A 52 16.32 18.07 -7.60
N GLU A 53 15.70 18.62 -8.63
CA GLU A 53 16.36 19.43 -9.67
C GLU A 53 16.42 20.90 -9.26
#